data_AF-A0A6C0I9U2-F1
#
_entry.id   AF-A0A6C0I9U2-F1
#
_cell.length_a   1.000
_cell.length_b   1.000
_cell.length_c   1.000
_cell.angle_alpha   90.00
_cell.angle_beta   90.00
_cell.angle_gamma   90.00
#
_symmetry.space_group_name_H-M   'P 1'
#
loop_
_entity.id
_entity.type
_entity.pdbx_description
1 polymer ?
#
loop_
_entity_poly.entity_id
_entity_poly.type
_entity_poly.pdbx_seq_one_letter_code
_entity_poly.pdbx_strand_id
1 'polypeptide(L)'
;MTDTIICISKDYINADDLVGLQEYFADLQESEFSSEPSWDYIFQKVYLHACLKKRATTAEWLIETVFPKLGAIQQIALRQIFSYGKHLLNHTNI
;
A
#
# COMPACT_ATOMS: atom_id res chain seq x y z
N MET A 1 -5.73 12.69 -7.80
CA MET A 1 -5.83 12.39 -6.35
C MET A 1 -5.36 10.98 -6.04
N THR A 2 -6.01 9.94 -6.55
CA THR A 2 -5.53 8.54 -6.41
C THR A 2 -4.06 8.37 -6.80
N ASP A 3 -3.66 8.87 -7.97
CA ASP A 3 -2.27 8.79 -8.42
C ASP A 3 -1.31 9.60 -7.54
N THR A 4 -1.77 10.71 -6.97
CA THR A 4 -0.99 11.54 -6.04
C THR A 4 -0.68 10.77 -4.75
N ILE A 5 -1.68 10.11 -4.16
CA ILE A 5 -1.51 9.26 -2.98
C ILE A 5 -0.51 8.15 -3.28
N ILE A 6 -0.61 7.52 -4.45
CA ILE A 6 0.33 6.47 -4.88
C ILE A 6 1.75 7.01 -5.01
N CYS A 7 1.96 8.17 -5.65
CA CYS A 7 3.28 8.76 -5.80
C CYS A 7 3.92 9.07 -4.44
N ILE A 8 3.20 9.78 -3.56
CA ILE A 8 3.69 10.14 -2.23
C ILE A 8 4.02 8.88 -1.42
N SER A 9 3.15 7.87 -1.45
CA SER A 9 3.38 6.60 -0.77
C SER A 9 4.65 5.89 -1.26
N LYS A 10 4.91 5.95 -2.57
CA LYS A 10 6.13 5.38 -3.16
C LYS A 10 7.38 6.12 -2.72
N ASP A 11 7.30 7.44 -2.52
CA ASP A 11 8.42 8.24 -2.03
C ASP A 11 8.82 7.83 -0.61
N TYR A 12 7.86 7.67 0.30
CA TYR A 12 8.10 7.12 1.64
C TYR A 12 8.70 5.71 1.60
N ILE A 13 8.17 4.82 0.74
CA ILE A 13 8.71 3.45 0.57
C ILE A 13 10.15 3.48 0.05
N ASN A 14 10.46 4.35 -0.90
CA ASN A 14 11.81 4.47 -1.43
C ASN A 14 12.78 4.97 -0.35
N ALA A 15 12.32 5.89 0.52
CA ALA A 15 13.06 6.42 1.66
C ALA A 15 13.17 5.46 2.86
N ASP A 16 12.49 4.29 2.83
CA ASP A 16 12.35 3.38 3.99
C ASP A 16 11.64 3.99 5.20
N ASP A 17 10.81 5.01 4.96
CA ASP A 17 10.14 5.77 6.01
C ASP A 17 8.72 5.22 6.24
N LEU A 18 8.65 4.13 7.01
CA LEU A 18 7.37 3.55 7.40
C LEU A 18 6.56 4.49 8.30
N VAL A 19 7.22 5.26 9.18
CA VAL A 19 6.53 6.15 10.12
C VAL A 19 5.85 7.29 9.35
N GLY A 20 6.56 7.96 8.44
CA GLY A 20 5.98 8.98 7.58
C GLY A 20 4.84 8.45 6.70
N LEU A 21 4.95 7.21 6.21
CA LEU A 21 3.85 6.57 5.48
C LEU A 21 2.62 6.33 6.38
N GLN A 22 2.83 5.91 7.63
CA GLN A 22 1.76 5.68 8.60
C GLN A 22 1.03 6.97 8.95
N GLU A 23 1.78 8.04 9.24
CA GLU A 23 1.25 9.38 9.51
C GLU A 23 0.46 9.88 8.30
N TYR A 24 1.01 9.77 7.10
CA TYR A 24 0.32 10.15 5.87
C TYR A 24 -1.01 9.39 5.66
N PHE A 25 -1.04 8.08 5.93
CA PHE A 25 -2.28 7.30 5.85
C PHE A 25 -3.29 7.68 6.95
N ALA A 26 -2.83 8.08 8.14
CA ALA A 26 -3.70 8.58 9.19
C ALA A 26 -4.34 9.92 8.80
N ASP A 27 -3.55 10.86 8.28
CA ASP A 27 -4.03 12.15 7.78
C ASP A 27 -5.09 11.97 6.67
N LEU A 28 -4.88 11.01 5.78
CA LEU A 28 -5.85 10.68 4.74
C LEU A 28 -7.16 10.12 5.30
N GLN A 29 -7.17 9.48 6.48
CA GLN A 29 -8.42 9.00 7.11
C GLN A 29 -9.24 10.14 7.72
N GLU A 30 -8.58 11.23 8.12
CA GLU A 30 -9.22 12.43 8.67
C GLU A 30 -9.61 13.45 7.59
N SER A 31 -9.11 13.27 6.37
CA SER A 31 -9.34 14.17 5.24
C SER A 31 -10.71 13.98 4.59
N GLU A 32 -11.37 15.09 4.26
CA GLU A 32 -12.55 15.08 3.39
C GLU A 32 -12.13 15.05 1.92
N PHE A 33 -12.50 13.98 1.21
CA PHE A 33 -12.26 13.86 -0.22
C PHE A 33 -13.46 14.35 -1.01
N SER A 34 -13.23 15.19 -2.03
CA SER A 34 -14.28 15.62 -2.97
C SER A 34 -14.87 14.45 -3.79
N SER A 35 -14.14 13.35 -3.89
CA SER A 35 -14.52 12.09 -4.53
C SER A 35 -13.79 10.95 -3.84
N GLU A 36 -14.45 9.85 -3.49
CA GLU A 36 -13.79 8.75 -2.78
C GLU A 36 -12.61 8.17 -3.59
N PRO A 37 -11.39 8.13 -3.03
CA PRO A 37 -10.26 7.50 -3.71
C PRO A 37 -10.50 5.99 -3.92
N SER A 38 -9.96 5.44 -5.00
CA SER A 38 -9.97 3.99 -5.24
C SER A 38 -8.97 3.30 -4.32
N TRP A 39 -9.36 3.07 -3.07
CA TRP A 39 -8.51 2.52 -2.02
C TRP A 39 -7.95 1.13 -2.33
N ASP A 40 -8.70 0.32 -3.06
CA ASP A 40 -8.26 -0.97 -3.58
C ASP A 40 -7.08 -0.84 -4.55
N TYR A 41 -7.18 0.09 -5.49
CA TYR A 41 -6.12 0.39 -6.45
C TYR A 41 -4.90 1.01 -5.77
N ILE A 42 -5.10 1.93 -4.82
CA ILE A 42 -4.03 2.52 -4.00
C ILE A 42 -3.30 1.40 -3.26
N PHE A 43 -4.04 0.57 -2.51
CA PHE A 43 -3.47 -0.54 -1.77
C PHE A 43 -2.65 -1.47 -2.68
N GLN A 44 -3.21 -1.89 -3.82
CA GLN A 44 -2.52 -2.77 -4.76
C GLN A 44 -1.18 -2.17 -5.22
N LYS A 45 -1.17 -0.90 -5.61
CA LYS A 45 0.05 -0.25 -6.14
C LYS A 45 1.09 -0.02 -5.06
N VAL A 46 0.67 0.41 -3.86
CA VAL A 46 1.57 0.69 -2.74
C VAL A 46 2.17 -0.61 -2.19
N TYR A 47 1.36 -1.65 -2.00
CA TYR A 47 1.81 -2.96 -1.53
C TYR A 47 2.83 -3.60 -2.49
N LEU A 48 2.51 -3.67 -3.78
CA LEU A 48 3.43 -4.27 -4.76
C LEU A 48 4.74 -3.48 -4.88
N HIS A 49 4.69 -2.15 -4.73
CA HIS A 49 5.90 -1.33 -4.73
C HIS A 49 6.76 -1.57 -3.49
N ALA A 50 6.16 -1.68 -2.30
CA ALA A 50 6.87 -2.06 -1.07
C ALA A 50 7.55 -3.43 -1.22
N CYS A 51 6.84 -4.41 -1.79
CA CYS A 51 7.41 -5.73 -2.07
C CYS A 51 8.59 -5.68 -3.05
N LEU A 52 8.43 -4.94 -4.16
CA LEU A 52 9.49 -4.76 -5.16
C LEU A 52 10.74 -4.08 -4.57
N LYS A 53 10.54 -3.13 -3.66
CA LYS A 53 11.62 -2.39 -2.97
C LYS A 53 12.17 -3.10 -1.73
N LYS A 54 11.78 -4.35 -1.48
CA LYS A 54 12.22 -5.14 -0.31
C LYS A 54 11.87 -4.53 1.04
N ARG A 55 10.83 -3.69 1.10
CA ARG A 55 10.34 -3.10 2.36
C ARG A 55 9.36 -4.06 3.03
N ALA A 56 9.91 -5.12 3.62
CA ALA A 56 9.11 -6.20 4.22
C ALA A 56 8.22 -5.70 5.36
N THR A 57 8.75 -4.85 6.24
CA THR A 57 8.02 -4.23 7.36
C THR A 57 6.86 -3.36 6.86
N THR A 58 7.08 -2.56 5.81
CA THR A 58 6.02 -1.77 5.19
C THR A 58 4.96 -2.65 4.54
N ALA A 59 5.36 -3.70 3.84
CA ALA A 59 4.44 -4.64 3.19
C ALA A 59 3.58 -5.38 4.23
N GLU A 60 4.17 -5.80 5.34
CA GLU A 60 3.47 -6.41 6.48
C GLU A 60 2.47 -5.44 7.12
N TRP A 61 2.91 -4.22 7.43
CA TRP A 61 2.02 -3.18 7.96
C TRP A 61 0.80 -2.91 7.06
N LEU A 62 1.00 -2.84 5.74
CA LEU A 62 -0.09 -2.67 4.78
C LEU A 62 -1.11 -3.83 4.89
N ILE A 63 -0.65 -5.08 4.96
CA ILE A 63 -1.51 -6.26 5.09
C ILE A 63 -2.26 -6.27 6.42
N GLU A 64 -1.60 -5.91 7.52
CA GLU A 64 -2.18 -6.04 8.86
C GLU A 64 -3.07 -4.85 9.24
N THR A 65 -2.79 -3.66 8.71
CA THR A 65 -3.45 -2.42 9.14
C THR A 65 -4.35 -1.81 8.08
N VAL A 66 -3.92 -1.78 6.82
CA VAL A 66 -4.66 -1.10 5.75
C VAL A 66 -5.64 -2.04 5.08
N PHE A 67 -5.21 -3.25 4.72
CA PHE A 67 -6.05 -4.24 4.03
C PHE A 67 -7.35 -4.59 4.78
N PRO A 68 -7.38 -4.80 6.12
CA PRO A 68 -8.61 -5.17 6.81
C PRO A 68 -9.65 -4.05 6.86
N LYS A 69 -9.22 -2.79 6.64
CA LYS A 69 -10.11 -1.62 6.56
C LYS A 69 -10.82 -1.51 5.21
N LEU A 70 -10.38 -2.25 4.18
CA LEU A 70 -11.03 -2.28 2.87
C LEU A 70 -12.35 -3.06 2.93
N GLY A 71 -13.28 -2.74 2.04
CA GLY A 71 -14.55 -3.47 1.94
C GLY A 71 -14.36 -4.94 1.56
N ALA A 72 -15.29 -5.81 1.96
CA ALA A 72 -15.15 -7.26 1.75
C ALA A 72 -14.91 -7.66 0.28
N ILE A 73 -15.57 -6.99 -0.67
CA ILE A 73 -15.39 -7.22 -2.11
C ILE A 73 -13.96 -6.85 -2.55
N GLN A 74 -13.45 -5.71 -2.09
CA GLN A 74 -12.09 -5.25 -2.37
C GLN A 74 -11.07 -6.22 -1.78
N GLN A 75 -11.27 -6.68 -0.54
CA GLN A 75 -10.39 -7.66 0.09
C GLN A 75 -10.32 -8.95 -0.73
N ILE A 76 -11.46 -9.51 -1.15
CA ILE A 76 -11.51 -10.71 -2.00
C ILE A 76 -10.73 -10.47 -3.30
N ALA A 77 -10.97 -9.34 -3.95
CA ALA A 77 -10.34 -8.96 -5.20
C ALA A 77 -8.86 -8.60 -5.09
N LEU A 78 -8.29 -8.55 -3.88
CA LEU A 78 -6.87 -8.23 -3.66
C LEU A 78 -6.08 -9.42 -3.09
N ARG A 79 -6.72 -10.42 -2.47
CA ARG A 79 -6.02 -11.58 -1.87
C ARG A 79 -5.05 -12.26 -2.83
N GLN A 80 -5.37 -12.35 -4.12
CA GLN A 80 -4.52 -13.00 -5.10
C GLN A 80 -3.16 -12.31 -5.30
N ILE A 81 -3.06 -10.99 -4.99
CA ILE A 81 -1.81 -10.26 -5.19
C ILE A 81 -0.75 -10.59 -4.14
N PHE A 82 -1.14 -11.14 -2.97
CA PHE A 82 -0.20 -11.44 -1.88
C PHE A 82 0.82 -12.51 -2.26
N SER A 83 0.40 -13.51 -3.04
CA SER A 83 1.31 -14.54 -3.56
C SER A 83 2.39 -13.90 -4.45
N TYR A 84 1.98 -12.98 -5.33
CA TYR A 84 2.89 -12.25 -6.20
C TYR A 84 3.79 -11.29 -5.40
N GLY A 85 3.25 -10.56 -4.42
CA GLY A 85 4.02 -9.70 -3.52
C GLY A 85 5.09 -10.47 -2.74
N LYS A 86 4.75 -11.67 -2.23
CA LYS A 86 5.73 -12.56 -1.57
C LYS A 86 6.83 -13.03 -2.53
N HIS A 87 6.46 -13.35 -3.77
CA HIS A 87 7.46 -13.67 -4.79
C HIS A 87 8.40 -12.48 -5.03
N LEU A 88 7.88 -11.26 -5.16
CA LEU A 88 8.67 -10.04 -5.31
C LEU A 88 9.59 -9.79 -4.10
N LEU A 89 9.11 -9.97 -2.86
CA LEU A 89 9.94 -9.83 -1.65
C LEU A 89 11.12 -10.81 -1.64
N ASN A 90 10.94 -12.01 -2.19
CA ASN A 90 11.97 -13.05 -2.17
C ASN A 90 12.90 -13.03 -3.41
N HIS A 91 12.47 -12.49 -4.55
CA HIS A 91 13.18 -12.62 -5.84
C HIS A 91 13.39 -11.27 -6.55
N THR A 92 14.32 -10.46 -6.07
CA THR A 92 14.74 -9.26 -6.84
C THR A 92 16.27 -9.23 -6.85
N ASN A 93 16.81 -9.97 -7.80
CA ASN A 93 18.12 -9.72 -8.40
C ASN A 93 17.83 -9.47 -9.87
N ILE A 94 17.64 -8.21 -10.24
CA ILE A 94 17.78 -7.74 -11.63
C ILE A 94 18.58 -6.45 -11.55
#